data_AF-A0A1S7DW38-F1
#
_entry.id   AF-A0A1S7DW38-F1
#
_cell.length_a   1.000
_cell.length_b   1.000
_cell.length_c   1.000
_cell.angle_alpha   90.00
_cell.angle_beta   90.00
_cell.angle_gamma   90.00
#
_symmetry.space_group_name_H-M   'P 1'
#
loop_
_entity.id
_entity.type
_entity.pdbx_description
1 polymer ?
#
loop_
_entity_poly.entity_id
_entity_poly.type
_entity_poly.pdbx_seq_one_letter_code
_entity_poly.pdbx_strand_id
1 'polypeptide(L)'
;MRKKRIFIGSSSEELDLASAAKSILELEKEFEVTIWNEDVWEKAVFRLNNSYLNDLIRATLQFDFGILIGTKDDKVVYRGNEELQPRDNILFELGLFIGRLGLNNCAFLIDKDIKLLSDIKGISLARFNRDDSSSFTKAITQVKDLFKNQVDSGINFFPSSTLAAVYYENFVKPTCLHIIQNGGIQDDDGTKYENSTIKIIIPQKLTTDVNSQFQTLKKSFQTKKLTFDYLRRPRNIDVETLIQDGKLYVIDFPTVLSGINYAISNLLPNDFNSMSDDYELILNREFDRFIYTLNKLALRDGYNNLITVINEKDIK
;
A
#
# COMPACT_ATOMS: atom_id res chain seq x y z
N MET A 1 9.46 -9.94 6.29
CA MET A 1 8.77 -8.68 5.90
C MET A 1 9.61 -7.99 4.84
N ARG A 2 8.97 -7.40 3.83
CA ARG A 2 9.66 -6.59 2.82
C ARG A 2 10.28 -5.34 3.48
N LYS A 3 11.42 -4.85 2.98
CA LYS A 3 11.92 -3.52 3.38
C LYS A 3 10.92 -2.44 2.96
N LYS A 4 10.70 -1.47 3.84
CA LYS A 4 9.91 -0.27 3.61
C LYS A 4 10.71 0.67 2.71
N ARG A 5 10.20 1.00 1.53
CA ARG A 5 10.91 1.83 0.53
C ARG A 5 10.63 3.31 0.79
N ILE A 6 11.66 4.13 0.86
CA ILE A 6 11.57 5.58 1.09
C ILE A 6 12.07 6.32 -0.15
N PHE A 7 11.23 7.22 -0.66
CA PHE A 7 11.61 8.21 -1.67
C PHE A 7 12.18 9.46 -0.99
N ILE A 8 13.29 10.00 -1.50
CA ILE A 8 13.79 11.33 -1.12
C ILE A 8 13.78 12.22 -2.36
N GLY A 9 12.93 13.24 -2.39
CA GLY A 9 12.97 14.32 -3.38
C GLY A 9 13.70 15.53 -2.82
N SER A 10 14.58 16.12 -3.61
CA SER A 10 15.38 17.28 -3.25
C SER A 10 15.80 18.03 -4.51
N SER A 11 16.15 19.31 -4.37
CA SER A 11 16.81 20.05 -5.46
C SER A 11 18.25 19.54 -5.67
N SER A 12 18.85 19.85 -6.81
CA SER A 12 20.25 19.51 -7.08
C SER A 12 21.22 20.20 -6.10
N GLU A 13 20.84 21.34 -5.50
CA GLU A 13 21.61 22.04 -4.46
C GLU A 13 21.57 21.34 -3.07
N GLU A 14 20.72 20.32 -2.93
CA GLU A 14 20.43 19.63 -1.68
C GLU A 14 20.88 18.16 -1.69
N LEU A 15 21.58 17.72 -2.75
CA LEU A 15 21.98 16.32 -2.92
C LEU A 15 22.83 15.80 -1.76
N ASP A 16 23.66 16.65 -1.14
CA ASP A 16 24.44 16.31 0.05
C ASP A 16 23.54 16.01 1.26
N LEU A 17 22.46 16.79 1.45
CA LEU A 17 21.48 16.57 2.50
C LEU A 17 20.68 15.29 2.24
N ALA A 18 20.27 15.05 1.00
CA ALA A 18 19.58 13.82 0.60
C ALA A 18 20.46 12.58 0.85
N SER A 19 21.75 12.66 0.52
CA SER A 19 22.75 11.61 0.75
C SER A 19 22.98 11.34 2.24
N ALA A 20 23.06 12.39 3.05
CA ALA A 20 23.16 12.27 4.50
C ALA A 20 21.89 11.63 5.11
N ALA A 21 20.70 12.06 4.69
CA ALA A 21 19.43 11.47 5.10
C ALA A 21 19.36 9.97 4.78
N LYS A 22 19.71 9.59 3.55
CA LYS A 22 19.78 8.20 3.11
C LYS A 22 20.69 7.36 4.01
N SER A 23 21.90 7.86 4.28
CA SER A 23 22.87 7.16 5.13
C SER A 23 22.31 6.89 6.53
N ILE A 24 21.62 7.86 7.14
CA ILE A 24 21.03 7.72 8.48
C ILE A 24 19.86 6.72 8.47
N LEU A 25 18.99 6.78 7.45
CA LEU A 25 17.82 5.92 7.34
C LEU A 25 18.19 4.45 7.06
N GLU A 26 19.20 4.21 6.23
CA GLU A 26 19.66 2.86 5.88
C GLU A 26 20.51 2.18 6.98
N LEU A 27 20.83 2.89 8.08
CA LEU A 27 21.34 2.23 9.30
C LEU A 27 20.32 1.23 9.85
N GLU A 28 19.03 1.46 9.61
CA GLU A 28 17.97 0.49 9.92
C GLU A 28 17.85 -0.53 8.78
N LYS A 29 17.92 -1.82 9.12
CA LYS A 29 17.78 -2.90 8.12
C LYS A 29 16.38 -2.97 7.48
N GLU A 30 15.42 -2.24 8.02
CA GLU A 30 14.01 -2.23 7.60
C GLU A 30 13.73 -1.27 6.44
N PHE A 31 14.61 -0.30 6.18
CA PHE A 31 14.42 0.70 5.12
C PHE A 31 15.28 0.44 3.89
N GLU A 32 14.76 0.83 2.73
CA GLU A 32 15.47 0.90 1.45
C GLU A 32 15.24 2.30 0.88
N VAL A 33 16.30 3.09 0.69
CA VAL A 33 16.15 4.52 0.39
C VAL A 33 16.64 4.84 -1.01
N THR A 34 15.77 5.47 -1.79
CA THR A 34 16.09 5.98 -3.13
C THR A 34 16.04 7.50 -3.11
N ILE A 35 17.15 8.13 -3.50
CA ILE A 35 17.21 9.57 -3.74
C ILE A 35 16.81 9.81 -5.19
N TRP A 36 15.92 10.76 -5.40
CA TRP A 36 15.57 11.27 -6.72
C TRP A 36 16.67 12.22 -7.17
N ASN A 37 17.43 11.84 -8.20
CA ASN A 37 18.34 12.75 -8.89
C ASN A 37 18.09 12.67 -10.40
N GLU A 38 18.37 13.77 -11.08
CA GLU A 38 18.23 13.89 -12.54
C GLU A 38 19.10 12.85 -13.26
N ASP A 39 20.28 12.51 -12.72
CA ASP A 39 21.24 11.56 -13.31
C ASP A 39 20.77 10.09 -13.38
N VAL A 40 19.97 9.60 -12.42
CA VAL A 40 19.45 8.21 -12.45
C VAL A 40 18.46 8.04 -13.61
N TRP A 41 17.78 9.12 -13.99
CA TRP A 41 16.76 9.08 -15.02
C TRP A 41 17.21 9.68 -16.35
N GLU A 42 18.26 10.51 -16.44
CA GLU A 42 18.86 10.86 -17.76
C GLU A 42 19.27 9.60 -18.55
N LYS A 43 19.68 8.52 -17.86
CA LYS A 43 19.92 7.21 -18.48
C LYS A 43 18.65 6.49 -18.96
N ALA A 44 17.47 6.85 -18.43
CA ALA A 44 16.15 6.34 -18.81
C ALA A 44 15.38 7.28 -19.77
N VAL A 45 15.70 8.58 -19.78
CA VAL A 45 15.08 9.69 -20.54
C VAL A 45 15.36 9.61 -22.05
N PHE A 46 16.29 8.75 -22.50
CA PHE A 46 16.41 8.41 -23.92
C PHE A 46 15.17 7.68 -24.49
N ARG A 47 14.13 7.41 -23.69
CA ARG A 47 12.80 7.04 -24.16
C ARG A 47 11.98 8.29 -24.46
N LEU A 48 12.07 8.77 -25.70
CA LEU A 48 11.11 9.70 -26.31
C LEU A 48 9.68 9.35 -25.86
N ASN A 49 8.97 10.31 -25.26
CA ASN A 49 7.60 10.25 -24.71
C ASN A 49 7.39 9.91 -23.21
N ASN A 50 8.42 9.73 -22.39
CA ASN A 50 8.23 9.75 -20.93
C ASN A 50 8.42 11.18 -20.39
N SER A 51 7.36 11.75 -19.79
CA SER A 51 7.44 13.04 -19.11
C SER A 51 7.91 12.85 -17.68
N TYR A 52 8.71 13.78 -17.16
CA TYR A 52 9.14 13.85 -15.76
C TYR A 52 8.00 13.63 -14.76
N LEU A 53 6.82 14.17 -15.07
CA LEU A 53 5.61 13.99 -14.27
C LEU A 53 5.14 12.53 -14.22
N ASN A 54 5.21 11.78 -15.31
CA ASN A 54 4.82 10.37 -15.34
C ASN A 54 5.74 9.52 -14.45
N ASP A 55 7.04 9.79 -14.47
CA ASP A 55 8.01 9.07 -13.65
C ASP A 55 7.79 9.36 -12.16
N LEU A 56 7.45 10.61 -11.82
CA LEU A 56 7.08 11.01 -10.46
C LEU A 56 5.77 10.34 -10.00
N ILE A 57 4.74 10.28 -10.85
CA ILE A 57 3.49 9.54 -10.57
C ILE A 57 3.78 8.05 -10.34
N ARG A 58 4.63 7.45 -11.18
CA ARG A 58 5.10 6.06 -11.01
C ARG A 58 5.83 5.87 -9.69
N ALA A 59 6.72 6.79 -9.31
CA ALA A 59 7.42 6.73 -8.03
C ALA A 59 6.43 6.67 -6.85
N THR A 60 5.36 7.46 -6.87
CA THR A 60 4.35 7.40 -5.78
C THR A 60 3.67 6.02 -5.62
N LEU A 61 3.70 5.17 -6.65
CA LEU A 61 3.19 3.79 -6.59
C LEU A 61 4.22 2.81 -6.00
N GLN A 62 5.50 3.14 -6.09
CA GLN A 62 6.63 2.27 -5.75
C GLN A 62 7.15 2.42 -4.31
N PHE A 63 6.94 3.59 -3.69
CA PHE A 63 7.52 3.97 -2.39
C PHE A 63 6.49 4.00 -1.27
N ASP A 64 6.85 3.49 -0.08
CA ASP A 64 5.99 3.39 1.10
C ASP A 64 5.93 4.75 1.82
N PHE A 65 7.02 5.50 1.77
CA PHE A 65 7.14 6.83 2.35
C PHE A 65 7.77 7.83 1.37
N GLY A 66 7.44 9.10 1.54
CA GLY A 66 8.06 10.22 0.82
C GLY A 66 8.71 11.20 1.79
N ILE A 67 9.95 11.55 1.53
CA ILE A 67 10.67 12.65 2.18
C ILE A 67 10.94 13.69 1.12
N LEU A 68 10.50 14.91 1.35
CA LEU A 68 10.88 16.04 0.51
C LEU A 68 11.79 16.95 1.33
N ILE A 69 12.90 17.36 0.75
CA ILE A 69 13.82 18.33 1.35
C ILE A 69 13.52 19.67 0.69
N GLY A 70 13.29 20.70 1.51
CA GLY A 70 13.06 22.06 1.05
C GLY A 70 14.02 23.02 1.72
N THR A 71 14.93 23.61 0.94
CA THR A 71 15.82 24.68 1.38
C THR A 71 15.50 26.01 0.66
N LYS A 72 16.27 27.07 0.94
CA LYS A 72 15.97 28.47 0.55
C LYS A 72 16.42 28.76 -0.89
N ASP A 73 15.89 28.02 -1.84
CA ASP A 73 16.40 28.09 -3.21
C ASP A 73 15.78 29.25 -4.01
N ASP A 74 14.51 29.61 -3.74
CA ASP A 74 13.80 30.64 -4.51
C ASP A 74 13.44 31.88 -3.66
N LYS A 75 13.77 33.07 -4.18
CA LYS A 75 13.31 34.37 -3.66
C LYS A 75 11.97 34.73 -4.29
N VAL A 76 10.97 35.01 -3.47
CA VAL A 76 9.65 35.46 -3.92
C VAL A 76 9.23 36.76 -3.27
N VAL A 77 8.47 37.57 -4.01
CA VAL A 77 7.84 38.78 -3.48
C VAL A 77 6.41 38.44 -3.10
N TYR A 78 6.13 38.36 -1.79
CA TYR A 78 4.78 38.11 -1.27
C TYR A 78 4.26 39.36 -0.56
N ARG A 79 3.16 39.94 -1.09
CA ARG A 79 2.52 41.15 -0.54
C ARG A 79 3.50 42.31 -0.29
N GLY A 80 4.48 42.47 -1.19
CA GLY A 80 5.50 43.53 -1.13
C GLY A 80 6.73 43.22 -0.28
N ASN A 81 6.81 42.05 0.36
CA ASN A 81 7.99 41.62 1.11
C ASN A 81 8.74 40.51 0.36
N GLU A 82 10.08 40.59 0.34
CA GLU A 82 10.93 39.49 -0.09
C GLU A 82 10.93 38.38 0.96
N GLU A 83 10.62 37.17 0.53
CA GLU A 83 10.56 35.96 1.36
C GLU A 83 11.32 34.83 0.64
N LEU A 84 11.91 33.92 1.43
CA LEU A 84 12.55 32.72 0.91
C LEU A 84 11.59 31.54 1.04
N GLN A 85 11.41 30.81 -0.06
CA GLN A 85 10.54 29.62 -0.13
C GLN A 85 11.29 28.41 -0.71
N PRO A 86 10.84 27.18 -0.45
CA PRO A 86 11.29 26.01 -1.20
C PRO A 86 10.95 26.18 -2.68
N ARG A 87 11.70 25.52 -3.57
CA ARG A 87 11.35 25.50 -5.00
C ARG A 87 9.92 25.05 -5.22
N ASP A 88 9.25 25.70 -6.18
CA ASP A 88 7.85 25.37 -6.53
C ASP A 88 7.68 23.89 -6.88
N ASN A 89 8.68 23.27 -7.53
CA ASN A 89 8.69 21.85 -7.87
C ASN A 89 8.67 20.95 -6.63
N ILE A 90 9.40 21.30 -5.56
CA ILE A 90 9.43 20.52 -4.32
C ILE A 90 8.07 20.56 -3.62
N LEU A 91 7.39 21.71 -3.64
CA LEU A 91 6.02 21.82 -3.12
C LEU A 91 5.02 21.01 -3.95
N PHE A 92 5.16 21.01 -5.28
CA PHE A 92 4.36 20.18 -6.17
C PHE A 92 4.58 18.67 -5.92
N GLU A 93 5.84 18.22 -5.84
CA GLU A 93 6.21 16.85 -5.51
C GLU A 93 5.66 16.43 -4.15
N LEU A 94 5.83 17.28 -3.12
CA LEU A 94 5.26 17.06 -1.80
C LEU A 94 3.74 16.85 -1.88
N GLY A 95 3.04 17.73 -2.59
CA GLY A 95 1.59 17.62 -2.82
C GLY A 95 1.19 16.31 -3.50
N LEU A 96 1.93 15.90 -4.53
CA LEU A 96 1.68 14.65 -5.26
C LEU A 96 1.88 13.42 -4.34
N PHE A 97 2.96 13.40 -3.56
CA PHE A 97 3.24 12.31 -2.63
C PHE A 97 2.22 12.27 -1.49
N ILE A 98 1.81 13.40 -0.92
CA ILE A 98 0.74 13.45 0.10
C ILE A 98 -0.57 12.95 -0.47
N GLY A 99 -0.94 13.38 -1.69
CA GLY A 99 -2.18 12.96 -2.33
C GLY A 99 -2.26 11.44 -2.52
N ARG A 100 -1.11 10.78 -2.71
CA ARG A 100 -1.05 9.33 -2.94
C ARG A 100 -0.80 8.50 -1.68
N LEU A 101 0.25 8.86 -0.93
CA LEU A 101 0.71 8.12 0.25
C LEU A 101 -0.02 8.53 1.51
N GLY A 102 -0.71 9.66 1.50
CA GLY A 102 -1.34 10.24 2.68
C GLY A 102 -0.35 11.01 3.55
N LEU A 103 -0.90 11.92 4.35
CA LEU A 103 -0.15 12.86 5.19
C LEU A 103 0.86 12.16 6.12
N ASN A 104 0.46 11.05 6.72
CA ASN A 104 1.26 10.35 7.73
C ASN A 104 2.45 9.60 7.14
N ASN A 105 2.47 9.37 5.83
CA ASN A 105 3.56 8.68 5.13
C ASN A 105 4.49 9.65 4.40
N CYS A 106 4.28 10.95 4.57
CA CYS A 106 5.11 11.99 4.02
C CYS A 106 5.76 12.81 5.13
N ALA A 107 7.02 13.17 4.95
CA ALA A 107 7.72 14.12 5.79
C ALA A 107 8.30 15.23 4.94
N PHE A 108 8.22 16.46 5.45
CA PHE A 108 8.86 17.60 4.82
C PHE A 108 9.98 18.12 5.71
N LEU A 109 11.22 17.93 5.25
CA LEU A 109 12.43 18.38 5.92
C LEU A 109 12.79 19.77 5.43
N ILE A 110 12.66 20.76 6.32
CA ILE A 110 12.79 22.16 5.93
C ILE A 110 13.78 22.92 6.80
N ASP A 111 14.49 23.85 6.16
CA ASP A 111 15.30 24.83 6.88
C ASP A 111 14.37 25.75 7.73
N LYS A 112 14.79 26.05 8.95
CA LYS A 112 14.00 26.73 10.00
C LYS A 112 13.41 28.08 9.55
N ASP A 113 14.07 28.77 8.64
CA ASP A 113 13.75 30.15 8.23
C ASP A 113 12.88 30.21 6.95
N ILE A 114 12.30 29.07 6.53
CA ILE A 114 11.47 29.01 5.33
C ILE A 114 9.99 29.25 5.67
N LYS A 115 9.36 30.11 4.86
CA LYS A 115 7.92 30.34 4.91
C LYS A 115 7.17 29.17 4.28
N LEU A 116 6.21 28.62 5.02
CA LEU A 116 5.35 27.55 4.55
C LEU A 116 3.93 28.03 4.29
N LEU A 117 3.25 27.38 3.33
CA LEU A 117 1.81 27.46 3.16
C LEU A 117 1.11 27.06 4.48
N SER A 118 0.14 27.86 4.92
CA SER A 118 -0.59 27.63 6.18
C SER A 118 -1.27 26.27 6.22
N ASP A 119 -1.71 25.76 5.06
CA ASP A 119 -2.42 24.50 4.91
C ASP A 119 -1.51 23.27 5.11
N ILE A 120 -0.18 23.46 5.02
CA ILE A 120 0.86 22.43 5.17
C ILE A 120 1.38 22.37 6.63
N LYS A 121 0.87 23.22 7.54
CA LYS A 121 1.29 23.19 8.96
C LYS A 121 0.88 21.92 9.71
N GLY A 122 -0.03 21.11 9.16
CA GLY A 122 -0.45 19.83 9.73
C GLY A 122 0.37 18.62 9.29
N ILE A 123 1.34 18.77 8.38
CA ILE A 123 2.23 17.69 7.92
C ILE A 123 3.25 17.38 9.02
N SER A 124 3.80 16.17 9.04
CA SER A 124 5.02 15.84 9.78
C SER A 124 6.19 16.70 9.28
N LEU A 125 6.29 17.91 9.82
CA LEU A 125 7.33 18.89 9.51
C LEU A 125 8.53 18.66 10.43
N ALA A 126 9.66 18.26 9.85
CA ALA A 126 10.91 18.15 10.58
C ALA A 126 11.79 19.35 10.20
N ARG A 127 11.92 20.30 11.13
CA ARG A 127 12.74 21.50 10.93
C ARG A 127 14.18 21.23 11.31
N PHE A 128 15.11 21.72 10.52
CA PHE A 128 16.52 21.72 10.85
C PHE A 128 17.16 23.08 10.57
N ASN A 129 18.35 23.29 11.14
CA ASN A 129 19.20 24.42 10.78
C ASN A 129 20.30 23.90 9.85
N ARG A 130 20.42 24.47 8.64
CA ARG A 130 21.42 24.04 7.63
C ARG A 130 22.86 24.12 8.16
N ASP A 131 23.14 25.08 9.03
CA ASP A 131 24.48 25.29 9.62
C ASP A 131 24.79 24.38 10.83
N ASP A 132 23.81 23.58 11.28
CA ASP A 132 23.96 22.67 12.42
C ASP A 132 23.62 21.24 12.01
N SER A 133 24.66 20.46 11.68
CA SER A 133 24.51 19.05 11.31
C SER A 133 23.80 18.22 12.39
N SER A 134 23.96 18.57 13.67
CA SER A 134 23.28 17.87 14.77
C SER A 134 21.76 18.11 14.74
N SER A 135 21.34 19.30 14.31
CA SER A 135 19.93 19.62 14.09
C SER A 135 19.35 18.81 12.94
N PHE A 136 20.09 18.63 11.84
CA PHE A 136 19.66 17.81 10.72
C PHE A 136 19.52 16.33 11.11
N THR A 137 20.52 15.77 11.81
CA THR A 137 20.45 14.38 12.28
C THR A 137 19.26 14.14 13.20
N LYS A 138 18.96 15.08 14.10
CA LYS A 138 17.76 15.00 14.96
C LYS A 138 16.47 14.99 14.15
N ALA A 139 16.34 15.89 13.17
CA ALA A 139 15.17 15.98 12.30
C ALA A 139 14.94 14.67 11.53
N ILE A 140 15.99 14.12 10.89
CA ILE A 140 15.90 12.83 10.18
C ILE A 140 15.58 11.68 11.14
N THR A 141 16.15 11.68 12.35
CA THR A 141 15.87 10.63 13.34
C THR A 141 14.41 10.65 13.77
N GLN A 142 13.81 11.84 13.94
CA GLN A 142 12.37 11.95 14.22
C GLN A 142 11.52 11.39 13.08
N VAL A 143 11.86 11.70 11.83
CA VAL A 143 11.17 11.15 10.64
C VAL A 143 11.32 9.63 10.56
N LYS A 144 12.53 9.13 10.83
CA LYS A 144 12.82 7.69 10.89
C LYS A 144 11.92 6.99 11.91
N ASP A 145 11.86 7.51 13.13
CA ASP A 145 11.05 6.93 14.20
C ASP A 145 9.55 7.02 13.87
N LEU A 146 9.11 8.10 13.22
CA LEU A 146 7.75 8.24 12.72
C LEU A 146 7.42 7.14 11.70
N PHE A 147 8.22 6.97 10.64
CA PHE A 147 7.99 5.93 9.62
C PHE A 147 8.13 4.50 10.14
N LYS A 148 8.99 4.30 11.15
CA LYS A 148 9.15 3.00 11.80
C LYS A 148 7.89 2.62 12.58
N ASN A 149 7.40 3.54 13.40
CA ASN A 149 6.20 3.37 14.22
C ASN A 149 4.90 3.54 13.43
N GLN A 150 4.98 4.05 12.20
CA GLN A 150 3.88 4.05 11.26
C GLN A 150 3.52 2.59 10.95
N VAL A 151 2.48 2.14 11.64
CA VAL A 151 1.60 1.08 11.16
C VAL A 151 1.07 1.58 9.81
N ASP A 152 0.90 0.74 8.79
CA ASP A 152 0.24 1.13 7.52
C ASP A 152 -1.18 1.66 7.83
N SER A 153 -1.27 2.92 8.22
CA SER A 153 -2.36 3.50 9.01
C SER A 153 -2.88 4.74 8.31
N GLY A 154 -3.57 4.45 7.22
CA GLY A 154 -4.48 5.35 6.55
C GLY A 154 -5.15 4.54 5.46
N ILE A 155 -6.46 4.67 5.31
CA ILE A 155 -7.15 4.25 4.07
C ILE A 155 -6.58 5.16 2.98
N ASN A 156 -5.47 4.75 2.40
CA ASN A 156 -4.96 5.35 1.19
C ASN A 156 -5.80 4.78 0.04
N PHE A 157 -6.18 5.61 -0.93
CA PHE A 157 -6.91 5.18 -2.13
C PHE A 157 -6.00 4.39 -3.08
N PHE A 158 -5.44 3.30 -2.57
CA PHE A 158 -4.87 2.24 -3.38
C PHE A 158 -6.00 1.28 -3.76
N PRO A 159 -6.07 0.84 -5.03
CA PRO A 159 -7.09 -0.11 -5.47
C PRO A 159 -7.20 -1.32 -4.53
N SER A 160 -6.08 -1.84 -4.06
CA SER A 160 -6.01 -2.97 -3.13
C SER A 160 -6.78 -2.77 -1.82
N SER A 161 -6.60 -1.64 -1.14
CA SER A 161 -7.22 -1.38 0.16
C SER A 161 -8.74 -1.23 0.05
N THR A 162 -9.19 -0.54 -1.00
CA THR A 162 -10.62 -0.42 -1.33
C THR A 162 -11.22 -1.78 -1.65
N LEU A 163 -10.56 -2.57 -2.51
CA LEU A 163 -11.03 -3.89 -2.90
C LEU A 163 -11.04 -4.88 -1.73
N ALA A 164 -10.08 -4.79 -0.81
CA ALA A 164 -10.06 -5.58 0.43
C ALA A 164 -11.26 -5.25 1.32
N ALA A 165 -11.59 -3.97 1.50
CA ALA A 165 -12.77 -3.55 2.26
C ALA A 165 -14.08 -4.01 1.60
N VAL A 166 -14.18 -3.90 0.27
CA VAL A 166 -15.34 -4.37 -0.50
C VAL A 166 -15.51 -5.88 -0.35
N TYR A 167 -14.44 -6.65 -0.51
CA TYR A 167 -14.45 -8.09 -0.35
C TYR A 167 -14.81 -8.50 1.08
N TYR A 168 -14.25 -7.80 2.07
CA TYR A 168 -14.54 -8.04 3.48
C TYR A 168 -16.02 -7.83 3.82
N GLU A 169 -16.62 -6.70 3.44
CA GLU A 169 -18.01 -6.38 3.76
C GLU A 169 -19.03 -7.22 2.98
N ASN A 170 -18.69 -7.68 1.77
CA ASN A 170 -19.62 -8.45 0.94
C ASN A 170 -19.56 -9.96 1.14
N PHE A 171 -18.40 -10.52 1.51
CA PHE A 171 -18.23 -11.97 1.63
C PHE A 171 -17.77 -12.39 3.04
N VAL A 172 -16.62 -11.88 3.49
CA VAL A 172 -15.96 -12.38 4.70
C VAL A 172 -16.79 -12.11 5.95
N LYS A 173 -17.16 -10.86 6.20
CA LYS A 173 -17.90 -10.46 7.39
C LYS A 173 -19.29 -11.11 7.48
N PRO A 174 -20.10 -11.16 6.40
CA PRO A 174 -21.35 -11.91 6.42
C PRO A 174 -21.19 -13.40 6.75
N THR A 175 -20.16 -14.04 6.19
CA THR A 175 -19.85 -15.46 6.46
C THR A 175 -19.42 -15.67 7.92
N CYS A 176 -18.55 -14.80 8.46
CA CYS A 176 -18.18 -14.83 9.87
C CYS A 176 -19.39 -14.64 10.80
N LEU A 177 -20.27 -13.68 10.48
CA LEU A 177 -21.49 -13.46 11.26
C LEU A 177 -22.41 -14.68 11.25
N HIS A 178 -22.56 -15.35 10.10
CA HIS A 178 -23.33 -16.59 10.01
C HIS A 178 -22.75 -17.68 10.91
N ILE A 179 -21.43 -17.91 10.85
CA ILE A 179 -20.73 -18.89 11.70
C ILE A 179 -20.96 -18.59 13.19
N ILE A 180 -20.81 -17.33 13.60
CA ILE A 180 -20.94 -16.93 15.01
C ILE A 180 -22.37 -17.08 15.51
N GLN A 181 -23.37 -16.62 14.75
CA GLN A 181 -24.77 -16.65 15.18
C GLN A 181 -25.32 -18.06 15.30
N ASN A 182 -24.92 -18.95 14.39
CA ASN A 182 -25.38 -20.33 14.39
C ASN A 182 -24.47 -21.27 15.20
N GLY A 183 -23.32 -20.78 15.68
CA GLY A 183 -22.31 -21.60 16.35
C GLY A 183 -21.74 -22.68 15.43
N GLY A 184 -21.49 -22.35 14.17
CA GLY A 184 -21.00 -23.28 13.15
C GLY A 184 -21.72 -23.12 11.80
N ILE A 185 -21.44 -24.06 10.89
CA ILE A 185 -22.10 -24.19 9.59
C ILE A 185 -22.76 -25.57 9.53
N GLN A 186 -23.98 -25.62 9.03
CA GLN A 186 -24.70 -26.87 8.75
C GLN A 186 -24.57 -27.19 7.26
N ASP A 187 -24.24 -28.44 6.91
CA ASP A 187 -24.23 -28.88 5.51
C ASP A 187 -25.63 -29.26 5.01
N ASP A 188 -25.76 -29.53 3.71
CA ASP A 188 -27.02 -29.94 3.08
C ASP A 188 -27.55 -31.27 3.64
N ASP A 189 -26.68 -32.12 4.19
CA ASP A 189 -27.00 -33.41 4.80
C ASP A 189 -27.50 -33.25 6.26
N GLY A 190 -27.51 -32.02 6.78
CA GLY A 190 -28.00 -31.65 8.10
C GLY A 190 -26.97 -31.76 9.22
N THR A 191 -25.72 -32.12 8.92
CA THR A 191 -24.62 -32.22 9.88
C THR A 191 -24.10 -30.83 10.24
N LYS A 192 -24.04 -30.53 11.55
CA LYS A 192 -23.52 -29.25 12.05
C LYS A 192 -22.03 -29.34 12.39
N TYR A 193 -21.25 -28.43 11.83
CA TYR A 193 -19.82 -28.29 12.08
C TYR A 193 -19.56 -27.06 12.94
N GLU A 194 -19.36 -27.26 14.25
CA GLU A 194 -19.05 -26.17 15.18
C GLU A 194 -17.69 -25.52 14.89
N ASN A 195 -16.72 -26.32 14.44
CA ASN A 195 -15.41 -25.84 14.04
C ASN A 195 -15.38 -25.47 12.56
N SER A 196 -15.94 -24.30 12.26
CA SER A 196 -16.03 -23.73 10.92
C SER A 196 -15.15 -22.51 10.76
N THR A 197 -14.33 -22.48 9.71
CA THR A 197 -13.41 -21.36 9.41
C THR A 197 -13.37 -21.05 7.92
N ILE A 198 -12.94 -19.84 7.56
CA ILE A 198 -12.79 -19.37 6.19
C ILE A 198 -11.31 -19.48 5.82
N LYS A 199 -11.01 -20.22 4.73
CA LYS A 199 -9.70 -20.29 4.10
C LYS A 199 -9.74 -19.48 2.81
N ILE A 200 -9.03 -18.36 2.81
CA ILE A 200 -8.93 -17.46 1.66
C ILE A 200 -7.65 -17.83 0.92
N ILE A 201 -7.81 -18.41 -0.26
CA ILE A 201 -6.70 -18.93 -1.05
C ILE A 201 -6.20 -17.83 -1.98
N ILE A 202 -4.94 -17.44 -1.81
CA ILE A 202 -4.32 -16.38 -2.59
C ILE A 202 -3.18 -16.96 -3.45
N PRO A 203 -3.03 -16.51 -4.71
CA PRO A 203 -1.95 -16.97 -5.56
C PRO A 203 -0.60 -16.43 -5.07
N GLN A 204 0.49 -17.03 -5.50
CA GLN A 204 1.81 -16.54 -5.13
C GLN A 204 2.17 -15.25 -5.87
N LYS A 205 1.74 -15.15 -7.13
CA LYS A 205 1.89 -13.98 -7.98
C LYS A 205 0.59 -13.78 -8.75
N LEU A 206 0.19 -12.53 -8.94
CA LEU A 206 -0.94 -12.20 -9.80
C LEU A 206 -0.50 -12.26 -11.27
N THR A 207 -1.21 -13.03 -12.08
CA THR A 207 -1.07 -12.98 -13.53
C THR A 207 -2.02 -11.94 -14.12
N THR A 208 -1.88 -11.64 -15.42
CA THR A 208 -2.79 -10.73 -16.12
C THR A 208 -4.22 -11.25 -16.16
N ASP A 209 -4.39 -12.58 -16.23
CA ASP A 209 -5.67 -13.27 -16.18
C ASP A 209 -5.85 -14.01 -14.84
N VAL A 210 -6.12 -13.20 -13.81
CA VAL A 210 -6.39 -13.67 -12.44
C VAL A 210 -7.58 -14.64 -12.40
N ASN A 211 -8.57 -14.50 -13.29
CA ASN A 211 -9.74 -15.37 -13.31
C ASN A 211 -9.38 -16.79 -13.75
N SER A 212 -8.61 -16.93 -14.84
CA SER A 212 -8.11 -18.22 -15.30
C SER A 212 -7.15 -18.87 -14.29
N GLN A 213 -6.33 -18.06 -13.61
CA GLN A 213 -5.48 -18.53 -12.50
C GLN A 213 -6.33 -19.15 -11.39
N PHE A 214 -7.37 -18.46 -10.93
CA PHE A 214 -8.27 -18.99 -9.90
C PHE A 214 -9.08 -20.19 -10.35
N GLN A 215 -9.51 -20.26 -11.62
CA GLN A 215 -10.16 -21.47 -12.14
C GLN A 215 -9.23 -22.68 -12.10
N THR A 216 -7.94 -22.48 -12.36
CA THR A 216 -6.94 -23.55 -12.31
C THR A 216 -6.69 -23.99 -10.88
N LEU A 217 -6.52 -23.04 -9.95
CA LEU A 217 -6.37 -23.32 -8.52
C LEU A 217 -7.59 -24.04 -7.95
N LYS A 218 -8.80 -23.58 -8.30
CA LYS A 218 -10.04 -24.19 -7.82
C LYS A 218 -10.17 -25.66 -8.20
N LYS A 219 -9.64 -26.08 -9.35
CA LYS A 219 -9.67 -27.50 -9.77
C LYS A 219 -8.89 -28.44 -8.85
N SER A 220 -7.93 -27.94 -8.07
CA SER A 220 -7.19 -28.76 -7.10
C SER A 220 -7.98 -29.00 -5.81
N PHE A 221 -9.14 -28.37 -5.62
CA PHE A 221 -9.99 -28.55 -4.46
C PHE A 221 -11.25 -29.33 -4.83
N GLN A 222 -11.54 -30.38 -4.07
CA GLN A 222 -12.83 -31.06 -4.12
C GLN A 222 -13.80 -30.38 -3.16
N THR A 223 -14.45 -29.30 -3.61
CA THR A 223 -15.40 -28.53 -2.80
C THR A 223 -16.85 -28.94 -3.07
N LYS A 224 -17.70 -28.79 -2.06
CA LYS A 224 -19.17 -28.82 -2.19
C LYS A 224 -19.72 -27.40 -2.09
N LYS A 225 -20.69 -27.06 -2.92
CA LYS A 225 -21.41 -25.78 -2.80
C LYS A 225 -22.37 -25.84 -1.62
N LEU A 226 -22.44 -24.77 -0.85
CA LEU A 226 -23.41 -24.58 0.21
C LEU A 226 -23.94 -23.15 0.09
N THR A 227 -25.22 -22.95 0.41
CA THR A 227 -25.86 -21.65 0.33
C THR A 227 -26.49 -21.33 1.68
N PHE A 228 -26.25 -20.12 2.20
CA PHE A 228 -26.90 -19.65 3.42
C PHE A 228 -27.40 -18.20 3.29
N ASP A 229 -28.40 -17.85 4.10
CA ASP A 229 -29.01 -16.52 4.09
C ASP A 229 -28.00 -15.45 4.50
N TYR A 230 -27.94 -14.37 3.70
CA TYR A 230 -27.21 -13.17 4.06
C TYR A 230 -27.98 -12.48 5.19
N LEU A 231 -27.49 -12.63 6.41
CA LEU A 231 -28.07 -11.99 7.59
C LEU A 231 -28.28 -10.49 7.32
N ARG A 232 -29.53 -10.03 7.41
CA ARG A 232 -29.98 -8.65 7.18
C ARG A 232 -30.08 -8.18 5.72
N ARG A 233 -29.95 -9.05 4.71
CA ARG A 233 -30.29 -8.72 3.31
C ARG A 233 -31.12 -9.85 2.67
N PRO A 234 -32.01 -9.55 1.72
CA PRO A 234 -32.80 -10.55 1.01
C PRO A 234 -31.97 -11.21 -0.10
N ARG A 235 -30.81 -11.77 0.26
CA ARG A 235 -29.89 -12.45 -0.67
C ARG A 235 -29.25 -13.63 0.05
N ASN A 236 -28.77 -14.59 -0.72
CA ASN A 236 -27.99 -15.70 -0.20
C ASN A 236 -26.51 -15.52 -0.53
N ILE A 237 -25.66 -16.19 0.22
CA ILE A 237 -24.23 -16.32 -0.07
C ILE A 237 -23.99 -17.75 -0.48
N ASP A 238 -23.48 -17.92 -1.70
CA ASP A 238 -22.98 -19.19 -2.17
C ASP A 238 -21.52 -19.31 -1.76
N VAL A 239 -21.22 -20.35 -0.99
CA VAL A 239 -19.85 -20.67 -0.56
C VAL A 239 -19.44 -22.03 -1.08
N GLU A 240 -18.13 -22.21 -1.20
CA GLU A 240 -17.54 -23.53 -1.41
C GLU A 240 -16.97 -24.05 -0.10
N THR A 241 -17.28 -25.30 0.21
CA THR A 241 -16.93 -25.93 1.47
C THR A 241 -16.07 -27.16 1.25
N LEU A 242 -15.10 -27.35 2.13
CA LEU A 242 -14.24 -28.52 2.19
C LEU A 242 -14.28 -29.06 3.62
N ILE A 243 -14.66 -30.32 3.79
CA ILE A 243 -14.66 -30.99 5.08
C ILE A 243 -13.38 -31.80 5.19
N GLN A 244 -12.59 -31.53 6.23
CA GLN A 244 -11.33 -32.23 6.50
C GLN A 244 -11.11 -32.31 8.01
N ASP A 245 -10.76 -33.50 8.52
CA ASP A 245 -10.51 -33.77 9.93
C ASP A 245 -11.64 -33.33 10.88
N GLY A 246 -12.89 -33.51 10.45
CA GLY A 246 -14.09 -33.14 11.23
C GLY A 246 -14.33 -31.62 11.33
N LYS A 247 -13.59 -30.82 10.57
CA LYS A 247 -13.77 -29.36 10.45
C LYS A 247 -14.32 -29.01 9.09
N LEU A 248 -15.11 -27.94 9.03
CA LEU A 248 -15.61 -27.38 7.78
C LEU A 248 -14.83 -26.11 7.45
N TYR A 249 -14.28 -26.08 6.24
CA TYR A 249 -13.56 -24.93 5.72
C TYR A 249 -14.37 -24.31 4.59
N VAL A 250 -14.75 -23.05 4.73
CA VAL A 250 -15.22 -22.23 3.60
C VAL A 250 -14.00 -21.84 2.78
N ILE A 251 -13.87 -22.38 1.58
CA ILE A 251 -12.78 -22.06 0.66
C ILE A 251 -13.24 -20.93 -0.24
N ASP A 252 -12.47 -19.85 -0.30
CA ASP A 252 -12.75 -18.75 -1.22
C ASP A 252 -11.49 -18.26 -1.94
N PHE A 253 -11.71 -17.80 -3.17
CA PHE A 253 -10.69 -17.28 -4.06
C PHE A 253 -11.05 -15.83 -4.39
N PRO A 254 -10.31 -14.83 -3.89
CA PRO A 254 -10.67 -13.43 -4.01
C PRO A 254 -10.44 -12.92 -5.45
N THR A 255 -11.36 -13.25 -6.37
CA THR A 255 -11.33 -12.83 -7.79
C THR A 255 -11.33 -11.32 -7.97
N VAL A 256 -11.76 -10.59 -6.94
CA VAL A 256 -11.65 -9.12 -6.80
C VAL A 256 -10.22 -8.59 -7.04
N LEU A 257 -9.19 -9.43 -6.83
CA LEU A 257 -7.79 -9.09 -7.08
C LEU A 257 -7.52 -8.76 -8.56
N SER A 258 -8.36 -9.24 -9.50
CA SER A 258 -8.30 -8.80 -10.90
C SER A 258 -8.46 -7.28 -11.06
N GLY A 259 -9.22 -6.64 -10.16
CA GLY A 259 -9.42 -5.20 -10.13
C GLY A 259 -8.15 -4.42 -9.79
N ILE A 260 -7.21 -5.03 -9.05
CA ILE A 260 -5.88 -4.43 -8.77
C ILE A 260 -5.11 -4.30 -10.09
N ASN A 261 -5.02 -5.39 -10.85
CA ASN A 261 -4.35 -5.41 -12.15
C ASN A 261 -5.01 -4.43 -13.13
N TYR A 262 -6.35 -4.40 -13.18
CA TYR A 262 -7.09 -3.46 -14.01
C TYR A 262 -6.81 -1.99 -13.64
N ALA A 263 -6.81 -1.65 -12.36
CA ALA A 263 -6.57 -0.27 -11.93
C ALA A 263 -5.13 0.19 -12.24
N ILE A 264 -4.12 -0.66 -11.99
CA ILE A 264 -2.72 -0.30 -12.24
C ILE A 264 -2.44 -0.22 -13.74
N SER A 265 -2.95 -1.15 -14.56
CA SER A 265 -2.71 -1.14 -16.00
C SER A 265 -3.29 0.11 -16.69
N ASN A 266 -4.42 0.63 -16.22
CA ASN A 266 -4.98 1.89 -16.73
C ASN A 266 -4.16 3.12 -16.29
N LEU A 267 -3.53 3.07 -15.11
CA LEU A 267 -2.66 4.15 -14.62
C LEU A 267 -1.27 4.14 -15.28
N LEU A 268 -0.78 2.96 -15.66
CA LEU A 268 0.57 2.75 -16.21
C LEU A 268 0.53 1.85 -17.46
N PRO A 269 -0.07 2.31 -18.58
CA PRO A 269 -0.32 1.47 -19.75
C PRO A 269 0.98 1.00 -20.43
N ASN A 270 2.00 1.86 -20.52
CA ASN A 270 3.28 1.52 -21.16
C ASN A 270 4.03 0.42 -20.39
N ASP A 271 3.96 0.48 -19.07
CA ASP A 271 4.67 -0.44 -18.18
C ASP A 271 3.96 -1.77 -18.01
N PHE A 272 2.62 -1.75 -18.11
CA PHE A 272 1.81 -2.94 -18.28
C PHE A 272 2.14 -3.63 -19.59
N ASN A 273 2.15 -2.90 -20.72
CA ASN A 273 2.41 -3.47 -22.04
C ASN A 273 3.81 -4.11 -22.14
N SER A 274 4.80 -3.55 -21.44
CA SER A 274 6.17 -4.07 -21.41
C SER A 274 6.43 -5.09 -20.29
N MET A 275 5.45 -5.34 -19.40
CA MET A 275 5.61 -6.16 -18.19
C MET A 275 6.90 -5.82 -17.43
N SER A 276 7.14 -4.52 -17.22
CA SER A 276 8.36 -4.03 -16.56
C SER A 276 8.51 -4.58 -15.13
N ASP A 277 9.76 -4.70 -14.65
CA ASP A 277 10.06 -5.10 -13.26
C ASP A 277 9.35 -4.22 -12.23
N ASP A 278 9.25 -2.93 -12.53
CA ASP A 278 8.52 -1.95 -11.75
C ASP A 278 7.01 -2.24 -11.69
N TYR A 279 6.41 -2.71 -12.79
CA TYR A 279 5.00 -3.09 -12.82
C TYR A 279 4.75 -4.30 -11.92
N GLU A 280 5.60 -5.33 -12.01
CA GLU A 280 5.56 -6.47 -11.09
C GLU A 280 5.72 -6.02 -9.63
N LEU A 281 6.66 -5.10 -9.36
CA LEU A 281 6.91 -4.58 -8.02
C LEU A 281 5.68 -3.87 -7.44
N ILE A 282 5.01 -3.04 -8.25
CA ILE A 282 3.79 -2.32 -7.86
C ILE A 282 2.65 -3.32 -7.60
N LEU A 283 2.46 -4.31 -8.47
CA LEU A 283 1.43 -5.35 -8.29
C LEU A 283 1.64 -6.15 -7.00
N ASN A 284 2.86 -6.63 -6.75
CA ASN A 284 3.17 -7.41 -5.55
C ASN A 284 2.90 -6.59 -4.28
N ARG A 285 3.23 -5.30 -4.30
CA ARG A 285 2.95 -4.41 -3.18
C ARG A 285 1.45 -4.19 -2.96
N GLU A 286 0.69 -3.99 -4.02
CA GLU A 286 -0.77 -3.87 -3.90
C GLU A 286 -1.41 -5.17 -3.40
N PHE A 287 -0.87 -6.31 -3.81
CA PHE A 287 -1.31 -7.60 -3.30
C PHE A 287 -1.02 -7.78 -1.79
N ASP A 288 0.19 -7.45 -1.33
CA ASP A 288 0.53 -7.47 0.10
C ASP A 288 -0.38 -6.56 0.92
N ARG A 289 -0.69 -5.37 0.38
CA ARG A 289 -1.59 -4.40 1.02
C ARG A 289 -3.03 -4.88 1.11
N PHE A 290 -3.52 -5.60 0.11
CA PHE A 290 -4.84 -6.23 0.15
C PHE A 290 -4.92 -7.20 1.34
N ILE A 291 -3.92 -8.09 1.48
CA ILE A 291 -3.86 -9.08 2.57
C ILE A 291 -3.76 -8.38 3.93
N TYR A 292 -2.88 -7.39 4.05
CA TYR A 292 -2.72 -6.62 5.27
C TYR A 292 -4.03 -5.93 5.69
N THR A 293 -4.70 -5.27 4.75
CA THR A 293 -5.97 -4.57 4.99
C THR A 293 -7.06 -5.54 5.42
N LEU A 294 -7.15 -6.69 4.76
CA LEU A 294 -8.10 -7.73 5.09
C LEU A 294 -7.90 -8.26 6.52
N ASN A 295 -6.66 -8.59 6.88
CA ASN A 295 -6.32 -9.06 8.23
C ASN A 295 -6.59 -7.99 9.29
N LYS A 296 -6.32 -6.72 8.98
CA LYS A 296 -6.60 -5.59 9.88
C LYS A 296 -8.09 -5.40 10.12
N LEU A 297 -8.92 -5.50 9.08
CA LEU A 297 -10.39 -5.44 9.19
C LEU A 297 -10.93 -6.64 10.00
N ALA A 298 -10.42 -7.84 9.73
CA ALA A 298 -10.76 -9.04 10.48
C ALA A 298 -10.41 -8.92 11.97
N LEU A 299 -9.21 -8.41 12.30
CA LEU A 299 -8.77 -8.20 13.67
C LEU A 299 -9.62 -7.14 14.38
N ARG A 300 -9.93 -6.03 13.71
CA ARG A 300 -10.78 -4.95 14.24
C ARG A 300 -12.15 -5.47 14.67
N ASP A 301 -12.75 -6.36 13.89
CA ASP A 301 -14.10 -6.89 14.14
C ASP A 301 -14.06 -8.23 14.94
N GLY A 302 -12.87 -8.71 15.35
CA GLY A 302 -12.70 -9.90 16.19
C GLY A 302 -12.82 -11.25 15.46
N TYR A 303 -12.63 -11.28 14.14
CA TYR A 303 -12.75 -12.49 13.31
C TYR A 303 -11.42 -13.16 12.95
N ASN A 304 -10.31 -12.72 13.55
CA ASN A 304 -8.96 -13.23 13.26
C ASN A 304 -8.79 -14.74 13.48
N ASN A 305 -9.61 -15.37 14.33
CA ASN A 305 -9.59 -16.82 14.55
C ASN A 305 -10.46 -17.61 13.55
N LEU A 306 -11.33 -16.92 12.81
CA LEU A 306 -12.23 -17.53 11.84
C LEU A 306 -11.70 -17.44 10.40
N ILE A 307 -10.65 -16.67 10.16
CA ILE A 307 -10.14 -16.39 8.82
C ILE A 307 -8.66 -16.76 8.76
N THR A 308 -8.30 -17.57 7.77
CA THR A 308 -6.92 -17.90 7.45
C THR A 308 -6.66 -17.58 5.99
N VAL A 309 -5.69 -16.70 5.73
CA VAL A 309 -5.20 -16.44 4.37
C VAL A 309 -4.06 -17.40 4.07
N ILE A 310 -4.19 -18.19 3.00
CA ILE A 310 -3.24 -19.25 2.64
C ILE A 310 -2.68 -18.98 1.25
N ASN A 311 -1.34 -18.94 1.13
CA ASN A 311 -0.68 -18.86 -0.17
C ASN A 311 -0.78 -20.20 -0.89
N GLU A 312 -1.02 -20.18 -2.21
CA GLU A 312 -1.09 -21.40 -3.04
C GLU A 312 0.12 -22.33 -2.86
N LYS A 313 1.30 -21.78 -2.53
CA LYS A 313 2.51 -22.56 -2.26
C LYS A 313 2.47 -23.40 -0.99
N ASP A 314 1.66 -22.98 -0.02
CA ASP A 314 1.56 -23.61 1.30
C ASP A 314 0.45 -24.68 1.33
N ILE A 315 -0.22 -24.89 0.18
CA ILE A 315 -1.29 -25.86 0.00
C ILE A 315 -0.63 -27.19 -0.35
N LYS A 316 -0.42 -28.01 0.68
CA LYS A 316 -0.04 -29.42 0.54
C LYS A 316 -1.27 -30.29 0.36
#